data_AF-A0A0L0MI41-F1
#
_entry.id   AF-A0A0L0MI41-F1
#
_cell.length_a   1.000
_cell.length_b   1.000
_cell.length_c   1.000
_cell.angle_alpha   90.00
_cell.angle_beta   90.00
_cell.angle_gamma   90.00
#
_symmetry.space_group_name_H-M   'P 1'
#
loop_
_entity.id
_entity.type
_entity.pdbx_description
1 polymer ?
#
loop_
_entity_poly.entity_id
_entity_poly.type
_entity_poly.pdbx_seq_one_letter_code
_entity_poly.pdbx_strand_id
1 'polypeptide(L)'
;MIALMSDSLHPGSTTPKERSAVFRAFNLKNVNSETFESWENAGDELFSNQKKSIHSAISSHIQNDVINGLKVKADWFGQGSADVFISHSHSDEKIAVGMAGWLHETFGLTTFIDSCVWGHTNDLLRAIDNRYCMLNDTTYSYDMRNRSTSHVHMMLSTALTQMIDSCECVVFLNTPSAVSTGALLDKNSECAGRPARSRW
;
A
#
# COMPACT_ATOMS: atom_id res chain seq x y z
N MET A 1 3.00 30.43 -61.00
CA MET A 1 1.69 30.87 -60.49
C MET A 1 1.83 31.04 -58.99
N ILE A 2 1.65 32.28 -58.52
CA ILE A 2 1.86 32.76 -57.16
C ILE A 2 0.59 32.53 -56.32
N ALA A 3 0.75 32.12 -55.06
CA ALA A 3 0.02 32.54 -53.84
C ALA A 3 0.64 31.72 -52.67
N LEU A 4 1.46 32.20 -51.74
CA LEU A 4 1.40 33.31 -50.75
C LEU A 4 0.22 33.27 -49.76
N MET A 5 0.62 33.27 -48.47
CA MET A 5 -0.10 33.59 -47.21
C MET A 5 -0.91 32.44 -46.59
N SER A 6 -0.80 32.09 -45.30
CA SER A 6 -0.30 32.84 -44.12
C SER A 6 0.01 31.90 -42.95
N ASP A 7 1.06 32.23 -42.20
CA ASP A 7 1.37 31.68 -40.87
C ASP A 7 0.20 31.87 -39.87
N SER A 8 0.00 30.88 -39.03
CA SER A 8 -0.63 31.03 -37.71
C SER A 8 0.04 30.06 -36.75
N LEU A 9 1.09 30.55 -36.10
CA LEU A 9 1.71 29.94 -34.92
C LEU A 9 0.63 29.77 -33.83
N HIS A 10 0.33 28.53 -33.48
CA HIS A 10 -0.25 28.17 -32.17
C HIS A 10 0.87 27.57 -31.31
N PRO A 11 1.34 28.25 -30.25
CA PRO A 11 2.25 27.65 -29.30
C PRO A 11 1.41 26.88 -28.26
N GLY A 12 1.42 25.56 -28.33
CA GLY A 12 0.67 24.78 -27.36
C GLY A 12 0.65 23.27 -27.56
N SER A 13 1.56 22.68 -28.36
CA SER A 13 1.80 21.24 -28.25
C SER A 13 2.74 21.03 -27.06
N THR A 14 2.20 20.68 -25.91
CA THR A 14 2.98 20.10 -24.82
C THR A 14 3.59 18.80 -25.34
N THR A 15 4.83 18.89 -25.78
CA THR A 15 5.71 17.72 -25.93
C THR A 15 5.61 16.90 -24.65
N PRO A 16 5.45 15.57 -24.70
CA PRO A 16 5.57 14.75 -23.51
C PRO A 16 6.93 15.09 -22.88
N LYS A 17 6.94 15.62 -21.65
CA LYS A 17 8.17 15.79 -20.89
C LYS A 17 8.77 14.40 -20.78
N GLU A 18 9.88 14.18 -21.48
CA GLU A 18 10.73 13.01 -21.31
C GLU A 18 11.24 13.08 -19.86
N ARG A 19 10.49 12.45 -18.93
CA ARG A 19 10.87 12.38 -17.52
C ARG A 19 12.06 11.44 -17.45
N SER A 20 13.28 12.00 -17.42
CA SER A 20 14.43 11.33 -16.84
C SER A 20 14.17 11.20 -15.33
N ALA A 21 13.36 10.23 -14.93
CA ALA A 21 13.01 9.99 -13.53
C ALA A 21 14.24 9.45 -12.79
N VAL A 22 14.99 10.34 -12.15
CA VAL A 22 15.96 9.94 -11.14
C VAL A 22 15.16 9.67 -9.86
N PHE A 23 14.92 8.40 -9.54
CA PHE A 23 14.31 8.01 -8.28
C PHE A 23 15.16 8.50 -7.12
N ARG A 24 14.58 9.32 -6.23
CA ARG A 24 15.23 9.76 -4.99
C ARG A 24 14.63 8.98 -3.84
N ALA A 25 15.43 8.05 -3.32
CA ALA A 25 15.11 7.33 -2.09
C ALA A 25 15.88 7.93 -0.92
N PHE A 26 15.17 8.24 0.15
CA PHE A 26 15.72 8.77 1.39
C PHE A 26 15.57 7.73 2.49
N ASN A 27 16.60 7.60 3.32
CA ASN A 27 16.60 6.72 4.47
C ASN A 27 16.61 7.59 5.73
N LEU A 28 15.47 7.68 6.40
CA LEU A 28 15.33 8.51 7.59
C LEU A 28 15.78 7.69 8.81
N LYS A 29 16.77 8.23 9.52
CA LYS A 29 17.40 7.63 10.70
C LYS A 29 17.26 8.56 11.89
N ASN A 30 17.33 8.00 13.09
CA ASN A 30 17.31 8.74 14.36
C ASN A 30 16.02 9.57 14.58
N VAL A 31 14.91 9.13 14.01
CA VAL A 31 13.57 9.64 14.30
C VAL A 31 12.92 8.81 15.41
N ASN A 32 12.15 9.48 16.26
CA ASN A 32 11.37 8.87 17.33
C ASN A 32 9.90 9.32 17.25
N SER A 33 9.06 8.80 18.14
CA SER A 33 7.63 9.13 18.20
C SER A 33 7.35 10.62 18.43
N GLU A 34 8.26 11.33 19.10
CA GLU A 34 8.11 12.76 19.42
C GLU A 34 8.45 13.67 18.22
N THR A 35 9.21 13.16 17.24
CA THR A 35 9.75 14.01 16.16
C THR A 35 8.67 14.68 15.31
N PHE A 36 7.54 13.99 15.10
CA PHE A 36 6.41 14.49 14.31
C PHE A 36 5.09 14.51 15.10
N GLU A 37 5.14 14.45 16.42
CA GLU A 37 3.95 14.35 17.29
C GLU A 37 2.98 15.52 17.07
N SER A 38 3.49 16.73 16.83
CA SER A 38 2.66 17.92 16.57
C SER A 38 1.75 17.81 15.35
N TRP A 39 2.05 16.90 14.42
CA TRP A 39 1.30 16.68 13.18
C TRP A 39 0.52 15.37 13.16
N GLU A 40 0.51 14.60 14.26
CA GLU A 40 -0.16 13.29 14.32
C GLU A 40 -1.63 13.38 13.95
N ASN A 41 -2.36 14.39 14.44
CA ASN A 41 -3.78 14.58 14.13
C ASN A 41 -4.05 14.82 12.64
N ALA A 42 -3.26 15.69 12.00
CA ALA A 42 -3.38 15.98 10.57
C ALA A 42 -2.99 14.75 9.73
N GLY A 43 -1.94 14.05 10.16
CA GLY A 43 -1.54 12.77 9.59
C GLY A 43 -2.63 11.72 9.67
N ASP A 44 -3.28 11.58 10.83
CA ASP A 44 -4.31 10.58 11.09
C ASP A 44 -5.54 10.80 10.21
N GLU A 45 -5.93 12.06 9.97
CA GLU A 45 -7.00 12.39 9.05
C GLU A 45 -6.67 11.95 7.62
N LEU A 46 -5.48 12.30 7.12
CA LEU A 46 -5.00 11.90 5.79
C LEU A 46 -4.95 10.37 5.66
N PHE A 47 -4.35 9.71 6.63
CA PHE A 47 -4.15 8.26 6.64
C PHE A 47 -5.47 7.49 6.77
N SER A 48 -6.39 7.96 7.62
CA SER A 48 -7.72 7.36 7.75
C SER A 48 -8.54 7.49 6.46
N ASN A 49 -8.44 8.63 5.77
CA ASN A 49 -9.09 8.83 4.49
C ASN A 49 -8.50 7.93 3.39
N GLN A 50 -7.17 7.73 3.41
CA GLN A 50 -6.49 6.80 2.53
C GLN A 50 -6.94 5.35 2.77
N LYS A 51 -6.94 4.89 4.04
CA LYS A 51 -7.46 3.57 4.45
C LYS A 51 -8.90 3.36 3.98
N LYS A 52 -9.80 4.33 4.24
CA LYS A 52 -11.22 4.24 3.82
C LYS A 52 -11.37 4.12 2.30
N SER A 53 -10.60 4.89 1.54
CA SER A 53 -10.65 4.87 0.07
C SER A 53 -10.22 3.52 -0.48
N ILE A 54 -9.09 3.00 0.03
CA ILE A 54 -8.58 1.67 -0.34
C ILE A 54 -9.56 0.57 0.08
N HIS A 55 -10.11 0.63 1.29
CA HIS A 55 -11.10 -0.34 1.77
C HIS A 55 -12.37 -0.37 0.91
N SER A 56 -12.88 0.81 0.53
CA SER A 56 -14.06 0.94 -0.34
C SER A 56 -13.79 0.31 -1.71
N ALA A 57 -12.62 0.60 -2.30
CA ALA A 57 -12.18 -0.01 -3.54
C ALA A 57 -12.11 -1.54 -3.43
N ILE A 58 -11.44 -2.07 -2.40
CA ILE A 58 -11.35 -3.52 -2.12
C ILE A 58 -12.74 -4.17 -2.02
N SER A 59 -13.62 -3.59 -1.19
CA SER A 59 -14.95 -4.14 -0.91
C SER A 59 -15.80 -4.24 -2.18
N SER A 60 -15.71 -3.24 -3.07
CA SER A 60 -16.48 -3.20 -4.31
C SER A 60 -16.11 -4.32 -5.29
N HIS A 61 -14.84 -4.74 -5.33
CA HIS A 61 -14.37 -5.82 -6.21
C HIS A 61 -14.72 -7.21 -5.68
N ILE A 62 -14.79 -7.36 -4.36
CA ILE A 62 -15.19 -8.62 -3.72
C ILE A 62 -16.68 -8.90 -4.00
N GLN A 63 -17.54 -7.88 -3.97
CA GLN A 63 -18.99 -8.05 -4.14
C GLN A 63 -19.42 -8.40 -5.58
N ASN A 64 -18.68 -7.94 -6.58
CA ASN A 64 -19.04 -8.11 -7.99
C ASN A 64 -18.55 -9.42 -8.62
N ASP A 65 -18.00 -10.33 -7.82
CA ASP A 65 -17.54 -11.67 -8.24
C ASP A 65 -16.47 -11.69 -9.33
N VAL A 66 -15.87 -10.52 -9.58
CA VAL A 66 -14.82 -10.31 -10.56
C VAL A 66 -13.63 -9.75 -9.81
N ILE A 67 -12.76 -10.64 -9.33
CA ILE A 67 -11.42 -10.25 -8.87
C ILE A 67 -10.59 -10.01 -10.13
N ASN A 68 -10.92 -8.96 -10.87
CA ASN A 68 -10.08 -8.50 -11.95
C ASN A 68 -8.91 -7.77 -11.30
N GLY A 69 -7.78 -8.49 -11.16
CA GLY A 69 -6.59 -7.96 -10.52
C GLY A 69 -6.08 -6.64 -11.13
N LEU A 70 -6.42 -6.33 -12.39
CA LEU A 70 -6.10 -5.05 -13.02
C LEU A 70 -7.03 -3.92 -12.55
N LYS A 71 -8.33 -4.20 -12.33
CA LYS A 71 -9.27 -3.21 -11.77
C LYS A 71 -9.03 -2.99 -10.28
N VAL A 72 -8.78 -4.06 -9.54
CA VAL A 72 -8.40 -4.04 -8.13
C VAL A 72 -7.16 -3.17 -7.95
N LYS A 73 -6.12 -3.41 -8.75
CA LYS A 73 -4.91 -2.60 -8.80
C LYS A 73 -5.18 -1.13 -9.20
N ALA A 74 -6.00 -0.89 -10.23
CA ALA A 74 -6.36 0.46 -10.64
C ALA A 74 -7.16 1.21 -9.57
N ASP A 75 -7.98 0.54 -8.77
CA ASP A 75 -8.79 1.20 -7.75
C ASP A 75 -8.09 1.29 -6.39
N TRP A 76 -7.13 0.40 -6.09
CA TRP A 76 -6.30 0.46 -4.89
C TRP A 76 -5.27 1.58 -4.94
N PHE A 77 -4.80 1.92 -6.13
CA PHE A 77 -3.68 2.85 -6.33
C PHE A 77 -4.00 3.97 -7.31
N GLY A 78 -5.01 3.81 -8.16
CA GLY A 78 -5.47 4.84 -9.10
C GLY A 78 -6.61 5.63 -8.50
N GLN A 79 -6.28 6.56 -7.60
CA GLN A 79 -7.04 7.81 -7.46
C GLN A 79 -6.30 8.93 -6.71
N GLY A 80 -5.04 8.76 -6.34
CA GLY A 80 -4.22 9.88 -5.88
C GLY A 80 -2.78 9.69 -6.33
N SER A 81 -2.29 10.60 -7.17
CA SER A 81 -0.85 10.80 -7.31
C SER A 81 -0.35 11.28 -5.96
N ALA A 82 0.30 10.41 -5.20
CA ALA A 82 1.07 10.86 -4.05
C ALA A 82 2.39 11.45 -4.54
N ASP A 83 2.86 12.50 -3.88
CA ASP A 83 4.17 13.08 -4.16
C ASP A 83 5.27 12.23 -3.50
N VAL A 84 4.99 11.70 -2.31
CA VAL A 84 5.94 10.95 -1.48
C VAL A 84 5.39 9.57 -1.11
N PHE A 85 6.17 8.53 -1.40
CA PHE A 85 5.93 7.19 -0.83
C PHE A 85 6.64 7.07 0.52
N ILE A 86 5.94 6.64 1.57
CA ILE A 86 6.51 6.39 2.89
C ILE A 86 6.40 4.90 3.18
N SER A 87 7.57 4.26 3.34
CA SER A 87 7.69 2.88 3.80
C SER A 87 8.16 2.85 5.25
N HIS A 88 7.54 2.00 6.05
CA HIS A 88 7.82 1.92 7.48
C HIS A 88 7.59 0.51 8.04
N SER A 89 8.15 0.23 9.22
CA SER A 89 7.82 -0.98 9.96
C SER A 89 6.47 -0.81 10.68
N HIS A 90 5.82 -1.91 11.05
CA HIS A 90 4.54 -1.83 11.76
C HIS A 90 4.62 -1.02 13.07
N SER A 91 5.76 -1.07 13.77
CA SER A 91 5.99 -0.30 14.99
C SER A 91 6.21 1.20 14.76
N ASP A 92 6.44 1.63 13.52
CA ASP A 92 6.73 3.03 13.17
C ASP A 92 5.53 3.76 12.55
N GLU A 93 4.32 3.16 12.59
CA GLU A 93 3.11 3.74 11.98
C GLU A 93 2.85 5.18 12.45
N LYS A 94 2.96 5.45 13.75
CA LYS A 94 2.81 6.80 14.32
C LYS A 94 3.80 7.81 13.72
N ILE A 95 5.04 7.40 13.50
CA ILE A 95 6.08 8.28 12.92
C ILE A 95 5.75 8.56 11.45
N ALA A 96 5.33 7.53 10.70
CA ALA A 96 4.93 7.67 9.30
C ALA A 96 3.72 8.60 9.14
N VAL A 97 2.72 8.44 10.01
CA VAL A 97 1.51 9.26 10.04
C VAL A 97 1.85 10.71 10.38
N GLY A 98 2.60 10.96 11.46
CA GLY A 98 3.02 12.31 11.82
C GLY A 98 3.86 12.98 10.72
N MET A 99 4.75 12.22 10.07
CA MET A 99 5.55 12.71 8.94
C MET A 99 4.67 13.10 7.75
N ALA A 100 3.61 12.33 7.45
CA ALA A 100 2.65 12.68 6.42
C ALA A 100 1.92 13.99 6.73
N GLY A 101 1.48 14.18 7.99
CA GLY A 101 0.89 15.43 8.45
C GLY A 101 1.86 16.61 8.30
N TRP A 102 3.12 16.43 8.71
CA TRP A 102 4.15 17.46 8.59
C TRP A 102 4.42 17.86 7.13
N LEU A 103 4.55 16.87 6.24
CA LEU A 103 4.75 17.10 4.80
C LEU A 103 3.59 17.86 4.18
N HIS A 104 2.36 17.51 4.59
CA HIS A 104 1.16 18.15 4.07
C HIS A 104 1.01 19.58 4.57
N GLU A 105 1.10 19.83 5.89
CA GLU A 105 0.91 21.18 6.43
C GLU A 105 2.03 22.14 6.05
N THR A 106 3.28 21.65 5.99
CA THR A 106 4.44 22.52 5.75
C THR A 106 4.65 22.79 4.26
N PHE A 107 4.41 21.80 3.40
CA PHE A 107 4.77 21.86 1.99
C PHE A 107 3.60 21.63 1.03
N GLY A 108 2.42 21.25 1.53
CA GLY A 108 1.28 20.88 0.68
C GLY A 108 1.46 19.55 -0.05
N LEU A 109 2.44 18.73 0.36
CA LEU A 109 2.75 17.46 -0.31
C LEU A 109 1.78 16.37 0.12
N THR A 110 1.39 15.53 -0.82
CA THR A 110 0.56 14.35 -0.60
C THR A 110 1.43 13.11 -0.42
N THR A 111 1.00 12.20 0.45
CA THR A 111 1.79 11.02 0.82
C THR A 111 1.01 9.73 0.67
N PHE A 112 1.69 8.68 0.24
CA PHE A 112 1.20 7.31 0.28
C PHE A 112 1.95 6.53 1.37
N ILE A 113 1.23 5.99 2.35
CA ILE A 113 1.82 5.19 3.43
C ILE A 113 1.55 3.70 3.12
N ASP A 114 2.60 2.89 3.00
CA ASP A 114 2.50 1.51 2.51
C ASP A 114 1.64 0.58 3.38
N SER A 115 1.60 0.80 4.70
CA SER A 115 0.76 0.04 5.64
C SER A 115 -0.75 0.15 5.37
N CYS A 116 -1.20 1.21 4.68
CA CYS A 116 -2.60 1.32 4.24
C CYS A 116 -3.04 0.10 3.42
N VAL A 117 -2.16 -0.44 2.58
CA VAL A 117 -2.52 -1.55 1.70
C VAL A 117 -2.44 -2.89 2.42
N TRP A 118 -1.40 -3.07 3.24
CA TRP A 118 -1.16 -4.32 3.95
C TRP A 118 -2.26 -4.62 4.98
N GLY A 119 -2.78 -3.61 5.67
CA GLY A 119 -3.87 -3.78 6.62
C GLY A 119 -5.12 -4.43 6.00
N HIS A 120 -5.44 -4.06 4.76
CA HIS A 120 -6.62 -4.58 4.06
C HIS A 120 -6.39 -5.87 3.26
N THR A 121 -5.12 -6.28 3.11
CA THR A 121 -4.76 -7.51 2.40
C THR A 121 -5.32 -8.74 3.09
N ASN A 122 -5.27 -8.80 4.42
CA ASN A 122 -5.75 -9.93 5.20
C ASN A 122 -7.27 -10.12 5.06
N ASP A 123 -8.03 -9.02 5.02
CA ASP A 123 -9.49 -9.07 4.85
C ASP A 123 -9.87 -9.53 3.46
N LEU A 124 -9.16 -9.06 2.44
CA LEU A 124 -9.31 -9.55 1.07
C LEU A 124 -8.99 -11.04 0.96
N LEU A 125 -7.86 -11.48 1.50
CA LEU A 125 -7.48 -12.89 1.50
C LEU A 125 -8.56 -13.75 2.15
N ARG A 126 -9.06 -13.32 3.31
CA ARG A 126 -10.15 -14.01 4.01
C ARG A 126 -11.42 -14.08 3.16
N ALA A 127 -11.80 -13.00 2.49
CA ALA A 127 -12.98 -12.98 1.63
C ALA A 127 -12.84 -13.94 0.43
N ILE A 128 -11.66 -13.98 -0.20
CA ILE A 128 -11.35 -14.89 -1.29
C ILE A 128 -11.34 -16.34 -0.79
N ASP A 129 -10.68 -16.60 0.33
CA ASP A 129 -10.52 -17.94 0.88
C ASP A 129 -11.86 -18.53 1.33
N ASN A 130 -12.73 -17.72 1.96
CA ASN A 130 -14.10 -18.10 2.31
C ASN A 130 -14.92 -18.51 1.09
N ARG A 131 -14.68 -17.88 -0.07
CA ARG A 131 -15.47 -18.12 -1.26
C ARG A 131 -14.95 -19.28 -2.10
N TYR A 132 -13.64 -19.36 -2.28
CA TYR A 132 -13.02 -20.23 -3.28
C TYR A 132 -12.16 -21.34 -2.68
N CYS A 133 -11.72 -21.18 -1.44
CA CYS A 133 -10.75 -22.10 -0.82
C CYS A 133 -11.39 -23.03 0.21
N MET A 134 -12.65 -22.83 0.61
CA MET A 134 -13.34 -23.69 1.57
C MET A 134 -13.61 -25.08 0.98
N LEU A 135 -13.25 -26.12 1.73
CA LEU A 135 -13.62 -27.52 1.47
C LEU A 135 -14.93 -27.89 2.18
N ASN A 136 -15.19 -27.27 3.32
CA ASN A 136 -16.38 -27.36 4.15
C ASN A 136 -16.46 -26.12 5.05
N ASP A 137 -17.51 -26.02 5.87
CA ASP A 137 -17.82 -24.87 6.74
C ASP A 137 -16.70 -24.43 7.71
N THR A 138 -15.67 -25.26 7.93
CA THR A 138 -14.61 -24.99 8.91
C THR A 138 -13.19 -25.16 8.39
N THR A 139 -13.02 -25.65 7.16
CA THR A 139 -11.72 -26.10 6.63
C THR A 139 -11.43 -25.50 5.26
N TYR A 140 -10.24 -24.92 5.09
CA TYR A 140 -9.72 -24.49 3.80
C TYR A 140 -8.81 -25.55 3.17
N SER A 141 -8.80 -25.59 1.84
CA SER A 141 -7.78 -26.31 1.07
C SER A 141 -6.45 -25.58 1.11
N TYR A 142 -5.41 -26.27 1.58
CA TYR A 142 -4.06 -25.73 1.62
C TYR A 142 -3.56 -25.29 0.24
N ASP A 143 -3.77 -26.10 -0.79
CA ASP A 143 -3.30 -25.81 -2.15
C ASP A 143 -4.03 -24.61 -2.77
N MET A 144 -5.35 -24.51 -2.55
CA MET A 144 -6.12 -23.37 -3.05
C MET A 144 -5.73 -22.08 -2.33
N ARG A 145 -5.56 -22.17 -1.00
CA ARG A 145 -5.14 -21.03 -0.17
C ARG A 145 -3.73 -20.56 -0.51
N ASN A 146 -2.80 -21.47 -0.81
CA ASN A 146 -1.47 -21.10 -1.29
C ASN A 146 -1.54 -20.34 -2.61
N ARG A 147 -2.37 -20.80 -3.55
CA ARG A 147 -2.56 -20.10 -4.84
C ARG A 147 -3.20 -18.72 -4.64
N SER A 148 -4.31 -18.63 -3.90
CA SER A 148 -4.98 -17.35 -3.62
C SER A 148 -4.03 -16.36 -2.95
N THR A 149 -3.29 -16.82 -1.93
CA THR A 149 -2.29 -16.02 -1.21
C THR A 149 -1.22 -15.49 -2.15
N SER A 150 -0.59 -16.36 -2.95
CA SER A 150 0.45 -15.94 -3.89
C SER A 150 -0.06 -14.93 -4.93
N HIS A 151 -1.26 -15.14 -5.48
CA HIS A 151 -1.84 -14.21 -6.45
C HIS A 151 -2.11 -12.82 -5.86
N VAL A 152 -2.69 -12.77 -4.65
CA VAL A 152 -2.97 -11.50 -3.96
C VAL A 152 -1.68 -10.76 -3.63
N HIS A 153 -0.69 -11.44 -3.04
CA HIS A 153 0.60 -10.82 -2.73
C HIS A 153 1.36 -10.34 -3.97
N MET A 154 1.30 -11.08 -5.08
CA MET A 154 1.91 -10.64 -6.35
C MET A 154 1.22 -9.40 -6.91
N MET A 155 -0.12 -9.35 -6.84
CA MET A 155 -0.90 -8.18 -7.25
C MET A 155 -0.55 -6.95 -6.39
N LEU A 156 -0.47 -7.13 -5.06
CA LEU A 156 -0.06 -6.08 -4.12
C LEU A 156 1.35 -5.57 -4.39
N SER A 157 2.31 -6.48 -4.55
CA SER A 157 3.70 -6.14 -4.82
C SER A 157 3.81 -5.33 -6.12
N THR A 158 3.14 -5.78 -7.19
CA THR A 158 3.10 -5.06 -8.47
C THR A 158 2.56 -3.65 -8.29
N ALA A 159 1.55 -3.49 -7.45
CA ALA A 159 0.83 -2.25 -7.32
C ALA A 159 1.52 -1.25 -6.37
N LEU A 160 2.21 -1.74 -5.32
CA LEU A 160 3.18 -0.96 -4.55
C LEU A 160 4.34 -0.47 -5.41
N THR A 161 4.90 -1.33 -6.28
CA THR A 161 5.94 -0.93 -7.23
C THR A 161 5.47 0.19 -8.16
N GLN A 162 4.22 0.15 -8.62
CA GLN A 162 3.66 1.24 -9.42
C GLN A 162 3.42 2.52 -8.64
N MET A 163 2.99 2.42 -7.38
CA MET A 163 2.85 3.61 -6.54
C MET A 163 4.22 4.27 -6.32
N ILE A 164 5.25 3.47 -6.04
CA ILE A 164 6.65 3.94 -5.96
C ILE A 164 7.08 4.62 -7.27
N ASP A 165 6.77 4.03 -8.43
CA ASP A 165 7.07 4.58 -9.75
C ASP A 165 6.36 5.92 -10.02
N SER A 166 5.16 6.09 -9.45
CA SER A 166 4.35 7.29 -9.62
C SER A 166 4.76 8.46 -8.70
N CYS A 167 5.37 8.16 -7.54
CA CYS A 167 5.83 9.16 -6.58
C CYS A 167 7.13 9.84 -7.04
N GLU A 168 7.34 11.09 -6.62
CA GLU A 168 8.59 11.82 -6.91
C GLU A 168 9.74 11.36 -6.02
N CYS A 169 9.44 10.97 -4.77
CA CYS A 169 10.42 10.40 -3.88
C CYS A 169 9.86 9.31 -2.97
N VAL A 170 10.78 8.49 -2.45
CA VAL A 170 10.51 7.41 -1.52
C VAL A 170 11.24 7.70 -0.22
N VAL A 171 10.57 7.56 0.91
CA VAL A 171 11.16 7.67 2.24
C VAL A 171 11.02 6.33 2.94
N PHE A 172 12.15 5.77 3.37
CA PHE A 172 12.20 4.59 4.22
C PHE A 172 12.47 5.02 5.67
N LEU A 173 11.51 4.75 6.56
CA LEU A 173 11.70 4.88 8.00
C LEU A 173 12.45 3.64 8.52
N ASN A 174 13.76 3.78 8.72
CA ASN A 174 14.59 2.71 9.29
C ASN A 174 14.89 3.03 10.76
N THR A 175 13.89 2.84 11.61
CA THR A 175 14.14 2.71 13.05
C THR A 175 14.76 1.33 13.33
N PRO A 176 15.42 1.12 14.48
CA PRO A 176 15.94 -0.20 14.85
C PRO A 176 14.90 -1.33 14.79
N SER A 177 13.62 -1.00 14.94
CA SER A 177 12.50 -1.95 14.89
C SER A 177 12.22 -2.51 13.49
N ALA A 178 12.64 -1.82 12.43
CA ALA A 178 12.40 -2.22 11.04
C ALA A 178 13.15 -3.50 10.61
N VAL A 179 14.16 -3.93 11.37
CA VAL A 179 15.02 -5.07 11.04
C VAL A 179 14.61 -6.36 11.79
N SER A 180 13.62 -6.30 12.68
CA SER A 180 13.23 -7.45 13.51
C SER A 180 12.19 -8.34 12.83
N THR A 181 12.64 -9.44 12.20
CA THR A 181 11.79 -10.53 11.74
C THR A 181 11.32 -11.48 12.86
N GLY A 182 11.63 -11.18 14.12
CA GLY A 182 11.36 -12.07 15.27
C GLY A 182 9.89 -12.43 15.45
N ALA A 183 8.97 -11.53 15.09
CA ALA A 183 7.53 -11.74 15.24
C ALA A 183 6.93 -12.77 14.26
N LEU A 184 7.59 -13.05 13.13
CA LEU A 184 7.06 -13.99 12.12
C LEU A 184 7.24 -15.47 12.50
N LEU A 185 8.03 -15.76 13.54
CA LEU A 185 8.39 -17.11 13.96
C LEU A 185 7.92 -17.46 15.38
N ASP A 186 7.18 -16.58 16.04
CA ASP A 186 6.67 -16.83 17.39
C ASP A 186 5.51 -17.85 17.34
N LYS A 187 5.86 -19.14 17.39
CA LYS A 187 4.93 -20.27 17.40
C LYS A 187 4.15 -20.45 18.71
N ASN A 188 4.17 -19.46 19.62
CA ASN A 188 3.71 -19.63 21.00
C ASN A 188 2.45 -18.85 21.39
N SER A 189 1.80 -18.11 20.50
CA SER A 189 0.44 -17.64 20.74
C SER A 189 -0.55 -18.54 19.98
N GLU A 190 -1.36 -19.31 20.72
CA GLU A 190 -2.53 -20.11 20.28
C GLU A 190 -2.40 -21.64 20.15
N CYS A 191 -1.38 -22.29 20.72
CA CYS A 191 -1.41 -23.76 20.88
C CYS A 191 -0.88 -24.26 22.24
N ALA A 192 -1.22 -23.58 23.33
CA ALA A 192 -1.04 -24.12 24.69
C ALA A 192 -2.40 -24.59 25.23
N GLY A 193 -2.82 -25.81 24.88
CA GLY A 193 -4.08 -26.32 25.41
C GLY A 193 -4.63 -27.64 24.87
N ARG A 194 -3.80 -28.65 24.54
CA ARG A 194 -4.31 -30.03 24.54
C ARG A 194 -3.25 -30.98 25.10
N PRO A 195 -3.55 -31.74 26.18
CA PRO A 195 -2.66 -32.80 26.61
C PRO A 195 -2.67 -33.92 25.56
N ALA A 196 -1.48 -34.40 25.23
CA ALA A 196 -1.30 -35.58 24.39
C ALA A 196 -2.05 -36.76 25.01
N ARG A 197 -3.12 -37.24 24.35
CA ARG A 197 -3.68 -38.55 24.67
C ARG A 197 -2.82 -39.61 24.00
N SER A 198 -2.15 -40.37 24.85
CA SER A 198 -1.52 -41.65 24.52
C SER A 198 -2.54 -42.62 23.94
N ARG A 199 -2.06 -43.45 23.00
CA ARG A 199 -2.53 -44.78 22.57
C ARG A 199 -4.00 -45.11 22.86
N TRP A 200 -4.80 -45.34 21.82
CA TRP A 200 -4.96 -46.63 21.12
C TRP A 200 -5.44 -46.36 19.70
#